data_AF-A0A1G7FTP5-F1
#
_entry.id   AF-A0A1G7FTP5-F1
#
_cell.length_a   1.000
_cell.length_b   1.000
_cell.length_c   1.000
_cell.angle_alpha   90.00
_cell.angle_beta   90.00
_cell.angle_gamma   90.00
#
_symmetry.space_group_name_H-M   'P 1'
#
loop_
_entity.id
_entity.type
_entity.pdbx_description
1 polymer ?
#
loop_
_entity_poly.entity_id
_entity_poly.type
_entity_poly.pdbx_seq_one_letter_code
_entity_poly.pdbx_strand_id
1 'polypeptide(L)'
;MLNVSAALRSHTSLSRTLFIVYSILTLIFYYSYGMLDYFRLNHSLELDTAIQYEKWSSTFGALFYYLFFIALLTIHFVYRNNISSLHNYLVLIAALFIGMACINAVISFAIPLPMSKFEQPLIIVTVLLITDVIAMWLRNKEMT
;
A
#
# COMPACT_ATOMS: atom_id res chain seq x y z
N MET A 1 -12.07 -22.00 19.66
CA MET A 1 -11.52 -21.08 18.63
C MET A 1 -11.69 -19.66 19.13
N LEU A 2 -10.59 -18.99 19.48
CA LEU A 2 -10.62 -17.55 19.80
C LEU A 2 -11.13 -16.81 18.57
N ASN A 3 -12.25 -16.13 18.71
CA ASN A 3 -12.84 -15.33 17.65
C ASN A 3 -12.03 -14.04 17.52
N VAL A 4 -10.82 -14.15 16.96
CA VAL A 4 -9.85 -13.06 16.80
C VAL A 4 -10.48 -11.88 16.07
N SER A 5 -11.38 -12.14 15.13
CA SER A 5 -12.15 -11.12 14.41
C SER A 5 -13.15 -10.36 15.30
N ALA A 6 -13.75 -11.02 16.32
CA ALA A 6 -14.60 -10.35 17.30
C ALA A 6 -13.79 -9.52 18.29
N ALA A 7 -12.61 -10.00 18.70
CA ALA A 7 -11.69 -9.25 19.56
C ALA A 7 -11.09 -8.02 18.86
N LEU A 8 -10.78 -8.11 17.56
CA LEU A 8 -10.36 -6.95 16.76
C LEU A 8 -11.49 -5.92 16.58
N ARG A 9 -12.75 -6.36 16.54
CA ARG A 9 -13.91 -5.45 16.40
C ARG A 9 -14.22 -4.64 17.65
N SER A 10 -13.92 -5.15 18.85
CA SER A 10 -14.23 -4.45 20.11
C SER A 10 -13.24 -3.34 20.47
N HIS A 11 -12.04 -3.33 19.87
CA HIS A 11 -10.99 -2.36 20.18
C HIS A 11 -10.75 -1.38 19.03
N THR A 12 -11.53 -0.30 19.01
CA THR A 12 -11.35 0.85 18.10
C THR A 12 -9.95 1.49 18.20
N SER A 13 -9.27 1.37 19.36
CA SER A 13 -7.88 1.80 19.52
C SER A 13 -6.89 0.91 18.75
N LEU A 14 -7.14 -0.40 18.67
CA LEU A 14 -6.27 -1.36 17.98
C LEU A 14 -6.33 -1.16 16.47
N SER A 15 -7.51 -0.96 15.90
CA SER A 15 -7.67 -0.70 14.46
C SER A 15 -6.98 0.60 14.02
N ARG A 16 -7.05 1.65 14.84
CA ARG A 16 -6.34 2.91 14.60
C ARG A 16 -4.83 2.74 14.63
N THR A 17 -4.30 2.04 15.63
CA THR A 17 -2.87 1.75 15.73
C THR A 17 -2.38 0.93 14.54
N LEU A 18 -3.13 -0.11 14.13
CA LEU A 18 -2.79 -0.92 12.96
C LEU A 18 -2.77 -0.09 11.67
N PHE A 19 -3.72 0.84 11.50
CA PHE A 19 -3.72 1.73 10.34
C PHE A 19 -2.51 2.69 10.33
N ILE A 20 -2.13 3.24 11.49
CA ILE A 20 -0.95 4.11 11.62
C ILE A 20 0.31 3.33 11.26
N VAL A 21 0.49 2.14 11.84
CA VAL A 21 1.65 1.26 11.57
C VAL A 21 1.70 0.88 10.09
N TYR A 22 0.56 0.50 9.51
CA TYR A 22 0.44 0.23 8.08
C TYR A 22 0.88 1.42 7.23
N SER A 23 0.40 2.62 7.55
CA SER A 23 0.74 3.84 6.81
C SER A 23 2.23 4.15 6.87
N ILE A 24 2.84 4.07 8.07
CA ILE A 24 4.27 4.31 8.26
C ILE A 24 5.10 3.30 7.46
N LEU A 25 4.81 2.00 7.59
CA LEU A 25 5.55 0.97 6.88
C LEU A 25 5.40 1.09 5.36
N THR A 26 4.19 1.40 4.88
CA THR A 26 3.90 1.61 3.46
C THR A 26 4.76 2.75 2.90
N LEU A 27 4.80 3.89 3.60
CA LEU A 27 5.62 5.04 3.19
C LEU A 27 7.11 4.67 3.20
N ILE A 28 7.61 4.02 4.25
CA ILE A 28 9.02 3.62 4.35
C ILE A 28 9.40 2.71 3.18
N PHE A 29 8.62 1.66 2.92
CA PHE A 29 8.99 0.69 1.88
C PHE A 29 8.90 1.29 0.48
N TYR A 30 7.88 2.11 0.26
CA TYR A 30 7.67 2.76 -1.02
C TYR A 30 8.78 3.77 -1.36
N TYR A 31 9.12 4.68 -0.44
CA TYR A 31 10.18 5.66 -0.70
C TYR A 31 11.57 5.02 -0.69
N SER A 32 11.82 4.00 0.13
CA SER A 32 13.07 3.24 0.07
C SER A 32 13.25 2.54 -1.28
N TYR A 33 12.19 1.93 -1.82
CA TYR A 33 12.19 1.36 -3.17
C TYR A 33 12.63 2.39 -4.22
N GLY A 34 12.02 3.58 -4.20
CA GLY A 34 12.34 4.67 -5.13
C GLY A 34 13.78 5.18 -5.00
N MET A 35 14.24 5.40 -3.77
CA MET A 35 15.62 5.84 -3.50
C MET A 35 16.65 4.79 -3.96
N LEU A 36 16.39 3.51 -3.72
CA LEU A 36 17.27 2.43 -4.14
C LEU A 36 17.35 2.31 -5.68
N ASP A 37 16.23 2.47 -6.39
CA ASP A 37 16.27 2.48 -7.87
C ASP A 37 17.00 3.72 -8.41
N TYR A 38 16.88 4.87 -7.73
CA TYR A 38 17.68 6.06 -8.05
C TYR A 38 19.19 5.82 -7.90
N PHE A 39 19.61 5.25 -6.77
CA PHE A 39 21.02 4.92 -6.56
C PHE A 39 21.54 3.90 -7.58
N ARG A 40 20.71 2.89 -7.93
CA ARG A 40 21.03 1.91 -8.98
C ARG A 40 21.31 2.58 -10.33
N LEU A 41 20.48 3.54 -10.72
CA LEU A 41 20.63 4.24 -12.00
C LEU A 41 21.89 5.11 -12.03
N ASN A 42 22.20 5.78 -10.91
CA ASN A 42 23.36 6.68 -10.80
C ASN A 42 24.70 5.97 -10.58
N HIS A 43 24.72 4.74 -10.06
CA HIS A 43 25.93 3.93 -9.86
C HIS A 43 26.04 2.79 -10.89
N SER A 44 25.34 2.90 -12.02
CA SER A 44 25.28 1.86 -13.06
C SER A 44 26.63 1.49 -13.69
N LEU A 45 27.67 2.32 -13.51
CA LEU A 45 29.03 2.06 -14.00
C LEU A 45 29.82 1.09 -13.11
N GLU A 46 29.40 0.90 -11.87
CA GLU A 46 30.00 -0.05 -10.93
C GLU A 46 29.10 -1.28 -10.81
N LEU A 47 29.46 -2.36 -11.51
CA LEU A 47 28.60 -3.54 -11.67
C LEU A 47 28.16 -4.14 -10.32
N ASP A 48 29.08 -4.26 -9.36
CA ASP A 48 28.78 -4.85 -8.05
C ASP A 48 27.83 -4.00 -7.21
N THR A 49 27.95 -2.66 -7.26
CA THR A 49 27.06 -1.77 -6.51
C THR A 49 25.69 -1.68 -7.18
N ALA A 50 25.63 -1.65 -8.52
CA ALA A 50 24.39 -1.71 -9.27
C ALA A 50 23.58 -2.98 -8.97
N ILE A 51 24.23 -4.15 -8.92
CA ILE A 51 23.59 -5.43 -8.57
C ILE A 51 23.04 -5.41 -7.13
N GLN A 52 23.78 -4.83 -6.18
CA GLN A 52 23.31 -4.70 -4.80
C GLN A 52 22.06 -3.81 -4.70
N TYR A 53 22.07 -2.65 -5.36
CA TYR A 53 20.92 -1.76 -5.36
C TYR A 53 19.69 -2.37 -6.06
N GLU A 54 19.89 -3.16 -7.10
CA GLU A 54 18.81 -3.92 -7.75
C GLU A 54 18.15 -4.92 -6.80
N LYS A 55 18.97 -5.71 -6.09
CA LYS A 55 18.48 -6.70 -5.11
C LYS A 55 17.69 -6.03 -4.00
N TRP A 56 18.20 -4.92 -3.46
CA TRP A 56 17.51 -4.18 -2.41
C TRP A 56 16.24 -3.51 -2.92
N SER A 57 16.28 -2.87 -4.09
CA SER A 57 15.09 -2.28 -4.71
C SER A 57 13.99 -3.34 -4.91
N SER A 58 14.33 -4.50 -5.48
CA SER A 58 13.40 -5.62 -5.64
C SER A 58 12.81 -6.10 -4.30
N THR A 59 13.64 -6.21 -3.27
CA THR A 59 13.21 -6.62 -1.92
C THR A 59 12.20 -5.64 -1.32
N PHE A 60 12.49 -4.34 -1.38
CA PHE A 60 11.60 -3.30 -0.87
C PHE A 60 10.30 -3.20 -1.67
N GLY A 61 10.36 -3.39 -2.99
CA GLY A 61 9.18 -3.52 -3.84
C GLY A 61 8.29 -4.70 -3.41
N ALA A 62 8.88 -5.87 -3.17
CA ALA A 62 8.14 -7.04 -2.70
C ALA A 62 7.49 -6.82 -1.32
N LEU A 63 8.22 -6.21 -0.38
CA LEU A 63 7.71 -5.88 0.95
C LEU A 63 6.53 -4.90 0.90
N PHE A 64 6.58 -3.92 0.00
CA PHE A 64 5.46 -3.01 -0.26
C PHE A 64 4.21 -3.78 -0.74
N TYR A 65 4.36 -4.67 -1.71
CA TYR A 65 3.23 -5.50 -2.18
C TYR A 65 2.67 -6.42 -1.09
N TYR A 66 3.52 -7.02 -0.25
CA TYR A 66 3.04 -7.87 0.85
C TYR A 66 2.25 -7.10 1.89
N LEU A 67 2.70 -5.89 2.27
CA LEU A 67 1.93 -5.02 3.17
C LEU A 67 0.56 -4.69 2.61
N PHE A 68 0.49 -4.38 1.32
CA PHE A 68 -0.77 -4.12 0.66
C PHE A 68 -1.68 -5.35 0.67
N PHE A 69 -1.15 -6.54 0.38
CA PHE A 69 -1.92 -7.78 0.42
C PHE A 69 -2.47 -8.09 1.82
N ILE A 70 -1.65 -7.90 2.86
CA ILE A 70 -2.09 -8.06 4.26
C ILE A 70 -3.20 -7.07 4.61
N ALA A 71 -3.10 -5.81 4.14
CA ALA A 71 -4.14 -4.81 4.34
C ALA A 71 -5.45 -5.22 3.67
N LEU A 72 -5.41 -5.69 2.42
CA LEU A 72 -6.59 -6.21 1.71
C LEU A 72 -7.25 -7.37 2.44
N LEU A 73 -6.46 -8.35 2.90
CA LEU A 73 -7.01 -9.46 3.68
C LEU A 73 -7.64 -8.97 4.99
N THR A 74 -6.99 -8.02 5.67
CA THR A 74 -7.52 -7.42 6.90
C THR A 74 -8.85 -6.73 6.64
N ILE A 75 -8.96 -5.98 5.54
CA ILE A 75 -10.21 -5.36 5.08
C ILE A 75 -11.30 -6.41 4.90
N HIS A 76 -10.99 -7.43 4.08
CA HIS A 76 -11.93 -8.45 3.67
C HIS A 76 -12.44 -9.30 4.85
N PHE A 77 -11.58 -9.63 5.81
CA PHE A 77 -11.94 -10.49 6.95
C PHE A 77 -12.52 -9.72 8.13
N VAL A 78 -11.93 -8.59 8.51
CA VAL A 78 -12.32 -7.86 9.74
C VAL A 78 -13.58 -7.05 9.50
N TYR A 79 -13.63 -6.31 8.40
CA TYR A 79 -14.70 -5.36 8.10
C TYR A 79 -15.82 -5.93 7.23
N ARG A 80 -15.78 -7.25 6.93
CA ARG A 80 -16.79 -7.97 6.12
C ARG A 80 -18.25 -7.60 6.41
N ASN A 81 -18.58 -7.35 7.69
CA ASN A 81 -19.96 -7.10 8.13
C ASN A 81 -20.17 -5.68 8.67
N ASN A 82 -19.20 -4.77 8.53
CA ASN A 82 -19.32 -3.38 8.99
C ASN A 82 -18.93 -2.41 7.87
N ILE A 83 -19.92 -2.10 7.04
CA ILE A 83 -19.78 -1.27 5.83
C ILE A 83 -19.32 0.16 6.17
N SER A 84 -19.75 0.73 7.30
CA SER A 84 -19.34 2.09 7.68
C SER A 84 -17.87 2.17 8.03
N SER A 85 -17.37 1.27 8.88
CA SER A 85 -15.95 1.24 9.25
C SER A 85 -15.05 0.90 8.08
N LEU A 86 -15.53 0.02 7.20
CA LEU A 86 -14.86 -0.28 5.93
C LEU A 86 -14.72 0.96 5.06
N HIS A 87 -15.80 1.70 4.82
CA HIS A 87 -15.79 2.87 3.96
C HIS A 87 -14.73 3.87 4.42
N ASN A 88 -14.69 4.16 5.73
CA ASN A 88 -13.68 5.03 6.32
C ASN A 88 -12.25 4.50 6.08
N TYR A 89 -12.03 3.19 6.22
CA TYR A 89 -10.72 2.58 5.99
C TYR A 89 -10.30 2.66 4.52
N LEU A 90 -11.21 2.43 3.58
CA LEU A 90 -10.95 2.57 2.14
C LEU A 90 -10.65 4.01 1.75
N VAL A 91 -11.39 4.99 2.29
CA VAL A 91 -11.14 6.42 2.06
C VAL A 91 -9.75 6.80 2.59
N LEU A 92 -9.38 6.30 3.76
CA LEU A 92 -8.05 6.54 4.35
C LEU A 92 -6.92 5.95 3.50
N ILE A 93 -7.10 4.73 2.98
CA ILE A 93 -6.15 4.13 2.04
C ILE A 93 -6.08 4.96 0.76
N ALA A 94 -7.21 5.28 0.13
CA ALA A 94 -7.23 6.10 -1.08
C ALA A 94 -6.52 7.44 -0.87
N ALA A 95 -6.74 8.10 0.26
CA ALA A 95 -6.05 9.34 0.63
C ALA A 95 -4.54 9.15 0.78
N LEU A 96 -4.09 8.04 1.39
CA LEU A 96 -2.67 7.71 1.49
C LEU A 96 -2.03 7.56 0.10
N PHE A 97 -2.68 6.81 -0.80
CA PHE A 97 -2.17 6.55 -2.16
C PHE A 97 -2.17 7.82 -3.03
N ILE A 98 -3.22 8.65 -2.95
CA ILE A 98 -3.27 9.96 -3.62
C ILE A 98 -2.15 10.85 -3.06
N GLY A 99 -1.96 10.89 -1.74
CA GLY A 99 -0.90 11.66 -1.10
C GLY A 99 0.48 11.24 -1.58
N MET A 100 0.73 9.94 -1.70
CA MET A 100 1.98 9.39 -2.26
C MET A 100 2.18 9.81 -3.72
N ALA A 101 1.14 9.73 -4.55
CA ALA A 101 1.19 10.18 -5.94
C ALA A 101 1.52 11.69 -6.04
N CYS A 102 0.89 12.53 -5.21
CA CYS A 102 1.17 13.96 -5.16
C CYS A 102 2.62 14.24 -4.74
N ILE A 103 3.13 13.56 -3.70
CA ILE A 103 4.51 13.73 -3.26
C ILE A 103 5.48 13.29 -4.36
N ASN A 104 5.22 12.19 -5.06
CA ASN A 104 6.05 11.77 -6.19
C ASN A 104 6.05 12.80 -7.33
N ALA A 105 4.89 13.38 -7.64
CA ALA A 105 4.82 14.46 -8.63
C ALA A 105 5.73 15.62 -8.22
N VAL A 106 5.73 16.02 -6.94
CA VAL A 106 6.64 17.04 -6.40
C VAL A 106 8.11 16.61 -6.51
N ILE A 107 8.45 15.38 -6.11
CA ILE A 107 9.82 14.85 -6.16
C ILE A 107 10.32 14.77 -7.61
N SER A 108 9.46 14.44 -8.58
CA SER A 108 9.83 14.33 -9.99
C SER A 108 10.29 15.66 -10.62
N PHE A 109 9.90 16.80 -10.04
CA PHE A 109 10.45 18.11 -10.43
C PHE A 109 11.88 18.33 -9.94
N ALA A 110 12.28 17.64 -8.87
CA ALA A 110 13.60 17.79 -8.24
C ALA A 110 14.59 16.67 -8.63
N ILE A 111 14.09 15.48 -8.97
CA ILE A 111 14.91 14.30 -9.28
C ILE A 111 14.49 13.76 -10.66
N PRO A 112 15.43 13.54 -11.61
CA PRO A 112 15.15 13.06 -12.96
C PRO A 112 14.91 11.54 -12.97
N LEU A 113 14.00 11.07 -12.12
CA LEU A 113 13.51 9.70 -12.15
C LEU A 113 12.29 9.62 -13.08
N PRO A 114 12.20 8.62 -13.97
CA PRO A 114 11.01 8.43 -14.77
C PRO A 114 9.79 8.15 -13.86
N MET A 115 8.79 9.05 -13.90
CA MET A 115 7.53 8.96 -13.14
C MET A 115 6.90 7.56 -13.18
N SER A 116 7.01 6.87 -14.32
CA SER A 116 6.42 5.55 -14.56
C SER A 116 6.85 4.46 -13.57
N LYS A 117 8.02 4.58 -12.94
CA LYS A 117 8.53 3.62 -11.94
C LYS A 117 7.80 3.71 -10.60
N PHE A 118 7.41 4.92 -10.20
CA PHE A 118 6.68 5.17 -8.96
C PHE A 118 5.18 4.87 -9.11
N GLU A 119 4.63 5.10 -10.29
CA GLU A 119 3.18 4.93 -10.54
C GLU A 119 2.75 3.47 -10.65
N GLN A 120 3.58 2.58 -11.20
CA GLN A 120 3.22 1.17 -11.42
C GLN A 120 2.73 0.43 -10.16
N PRO A 121 3.44 0.51 -9.01
CA PRO A 121 2.96 -0.10 -7.77
C PRO A 121 1.62 0.49 -7.30
N LEU A 122 1.39 1.78 -7.53
CA LEU A 122 0.15 2.47 -7.15
C LEU A 122 -1.03 2.05 -8.04
N ILE A 123 -0.80 1.81 -9.34
CA ILE A 123 -1.84 1.36 -10.29
C ILE A 123 -2.38 -0.02 -9.91
N ILE A 124 -1.49 -0.99 -9.64
CA ILE A 124 -1.88 -2.35 -9.25
C ILE A 124 -2.72 -2.32 -7.97
N VAL A 125 -2.29 -1.51 -7.00
CA VAL A 125 -3.03 -1.30 -5.75
C VAL A 125 -4.41 -0.69 -6.01
N THR A 126 -4.48 0.33 -6.87
CA THR A 126 -5.74 1.01 -7.19
C THR A 126 -6.75 0.08 -7.85
N VAL A 127 -6.30 -0.77 -8.78
CA VAL A 127 -7.15 -1.77 -9.44
C VAL A 127 -7.69 -2.79 -8.43
N LEU A 128 -6.84 -3.27 -7.51
CA LEU A 128 -7.25 -4.22 -6.49
C LEU A 128 -8.24 -3.60 -5.48
N LEU A 129 -8.06 -2.33 -5.10
CA LEU A 129 -8.99 -1.58 -4.27
C LEU A 129 -10.36 -1.43 -4.94
N ILE A 130 -10.39 -1.05 -6.23
CA ILE A 130 -11.64 -0.92 -6.99
C ILE A 130 -12.36 -2.27 -7.06
N THR A 131 -11.62 -3.36 -7.31
CA THR A 131 -12.18 -4.71 -7.38
C THR A 131 -12.83 -5.11 -6.06
N ASP A 132 -12.19 -4.84 -4.92
CA ASP A 132 -12.73 -5.13 -3.60
C ASP A 132 -13.99 -4.28 -3.31
N VAL A 133 -13.99 -2.99 -3.66
CA VAL A 133 -15.18 -2.12 -3.54
C VAL A 133 -16.36 -2.66 -4.37
N ILE A 134 -16.12 -3.08 -5.60
CA ILE A 134 -17.16 -3.63 -6.49
C ILE A 134 -17.71 -4.95 -5.93
N ALA A 135 -16.83 -5.86 -5.51
CA ALA A 135 -17.23 -7.13 -4.91
C ALA A 135 -18.11 -6.93 -3.67
N MET A 136 -17.80 -5.91 -2.88
CA MET A 136 -18.60 -5.55 -1.71
C MET A 136 -19.94 -4.92 -2.06
N TRP A 137 -20.00 -4.05 -3.06
CA TRP A 137 -21.25 -3.45 -3.53
C TRP A 137 -22.22 -4.51 -4.08
N LEU A 138 -21.72 -5.45 -4.88
CA LEU A 138 -22.51 -6.57 -5.40
C LEU A 138 -23.09 -7.41 -4.26
N ARG A 139 -22.31 -7.68 -3.22
CA ARG A 139 -22.76 -8.47 -2.07
C ARG A 139 -23.82 -7.76 -1.22
N ASN A 140 -23.74 -6.43 -1.10
CA ASN A 140 -24.73 -5.68 -0.34
C ASN A 140 -26.12 -5.73 -1.03
N LYS A 141 -26.14 -5.74 -2.37
CA LYS A 141 -27.38 -5.93 -3.15
C LYS A 141 -28.03 -7.30 -2.98
N GLU A 142 -27.26 -8.33 -2.61
CA GLU A 142 -27.82 -9.67 -2.35
C GLU A 142 -28.47 -9.79 -0.96
N MET A 143 -28.14 -8.88 -0.03
CA MET A 143 -28.65 -8.89 1.35
C MET A 143 -29.85 -7.96 1.58
N THR A 144 -30.14 -7.04 0.65
CA THR A 144 -31.29 -6.13 0.64
C THR A 144 -32.34 -6.59 -0.36
#